data_AF-A0A258QJB8-F1
#
_entry.id   AF-A0A258QJB8-F1
#
_cell.length_a   1.000
_cell.length_b   1.000
_cell.length_c   1.000
_cell.angle_alpha   90.00
_cell.angle_beta   90.00
_cell.angle_gamma   90.00
#
_symmetry.space_group_name_H-M   'P 1'
#
loop_
_entity.id
_entity.type
_entity.pdbx_description
1 polymer ?
#
loop_
_entity_poly.entity_id
_entity_poly.type
_entity_poly.pdbx_seq_one_letter_code
_entity_poly.pdbx_strand_id
1 'polypeptide(L)' 'MEQNELKKAGLKVTLPRVKILEIIESNPDWHMSAEDVYKELLSRGED' A
#
# COMPACT_ATOMS: atom_id res chain seq x y z
N MET A 1 4.02 -5.41 -11.91
CA MET A 1 4.85 -4.18 -12.00
C MET A 1 5.16 -3.63 -10.61
N GLU A 2 4.23 -3.71 -9.65
CA GLU A 2 4.36 -3.22 -8.25
C GLU A 2 5.55 -3.77 -7.45
N GLN A 3 5.86 -5.07 -7.52
CA GLN A 3 6.97 -5.65 -6.74
C GLN A 3 8.35 -5.05 -7.11
N ASN A 4 8.46 -4.46 -8.30
CA ASN A 4 9.73 -3.96 -8.81
C ASN A 4 10.06 -2.56 -8.25
N GLU A 5 9.05 -1.75 -7.93
CA GLU A 5 9.26 -0.38 -7.42
C GLU A 5 9.83 -0.39 -5.99
N LEU A 6 9.33 -1.29 -5.13
CA LEU A 6 9.90 -1.49 -3.80
C LEU A 6 11.38 -1.89 -3.86
N LYS A 7 11.73 -2.81 -4.77
CA LYS A 7 13.12 -3.26 -4.94
C LYS A 7 14.01 -2.15 -5.49
N LYS A 8 13.54 -1.37 -6.46
CA LYS A 8 14.25 -0.19 -7.00
C LYS A 8 14.49 0.87 -5.93
N ALA A 9 13.55 1.05 -5.01
CA ALA A 9 13.68 1.93 -3.86
C ALA A 9 14.56 1.37 -2.72
N GLY A 10 15.14 0.17 -2.88
CA GLY A 10 15.96 -0.47 -1.85
C GLY A 10 15.15 -1.04 -0.67
N LEU A 11 13.83 -1.14 -0.81
CA LEU A 11 12.96 -1.71 0.21
C LEU A 11 12.81 -3.22 -0.01
N LYS A 12 12.96 -3.99 1.06
CA LYS A 12 12.64 -5.42 1.03
C LYS A 12 11.17 -5.59 0.67
N VAL A 13 10.90 -6.35 -0.38
CA VAL A 13 9.53 -6.72 -0.77
C VAL A 13 8.93 -7.60 0.33
N THR A 14 7.85 -7.13 0.94
CA THR A 14 7.07 -7.85 1.96
C THR A 14 5.59 -7.68 1.66
N LEU A 15 4.77 -8.66 2.03
CA LEU A 15 3.33 -8.61 1.77
C LEU A 15 2.66 -7.33 2.32
N PRO A 16 2.93 -6.86 3.56
CA PRO A 16 2.34 -5.62 4.05
C PRO A 16 2.70 -4.38 3.24
N ARG A 17 3.93 -4.32 2.68
CA ARG A 17 4.38 -3.17 1.87
C ARG A 17 3.70 -3.14 0.51
N VAL A 18 3.46 -4.31 -0.08
CA VAL A 18 2.77 -4.44 -1.37
C VAL A 18 1.30 -4.01 -1.20
N LYS A 19 0.60 -4.53 -0.18
CA LYS A 19 -0.79 -4.16 0.11
C LYS A 19 -0.99 -2.66 0.32
N ILE A 20 -0.12 -2.03 1.11
CA ILE A 20 -0.19 -0.57 1.35
C ILE A 20 0.08 0.22 0.07
N LEU A 21 1.03 -0.23 -0.76
CA LEU A 21 1.34 0.42 -2.04
C LEU A 21 0.14 0.35 -3.00
N GLU A 22 -0.51 -0.81 -3.12
CA GLU A 22 -1.73 -0.99 -3.92
C GLU A 22 -2.88 -0.09 -3.45
N ILE A 23 -3.05 0.09 -2.14
CA ILE A 23 -4.05 1.01 -1.58
C ILE A 23 -3.78 2.45 -2.00
N ILE A 24 -2.52 2.90 -1.92
CA ILE A 24 -2.15 4.28 -2.26
C ILE A 24 -2.26 4.52 -3.78
N GLU A 25 -1.83 3.56 -4.60
CA GLU A 25 -1.89 3.66 -6.07
C GLU A 25 -3.32 3.61 -6.61
N SER A 26 -4.23 2.93 -5.92
CA SER A 26 -5.64 2.83 -6.31
C SER A 26 -6.50 4.02 -5.87
N ASN A 27 -6.00 4.91 -5.01
CA ASN A 27 -6.79 6.05 -4.53
C ASN A 27 -6.70 7.24 -5.51
N PRO A 28 -7.83 7.69 -6.09
CA PRO A 28 -7.85 8.89 -6.93
C PRO A 28 -7.47 10.17 -6.16
N ASP A 29 -7.70 10.21 -4.85
CA ASP A 29 -7.28 11.28 -3.97
C ASP A 29 -5.90 10.94 -3.38
N TRP A 30 -4.86 11.63 -3.84
CA TRP A 30 -3.46 11.37 -3.46
C TRP A 30 -3.11 11.67 -1.99
N HIS A 31 -4.08 12.07 -1.17
CA HIS A 31 -3.88 12.42 0.23
C HIS A 31 -4.70 11.48 1.12
N MET A 32 -4.00 10.53 1.75
CA MET A 32 -4.56 9.66 2.78
C MET A 32 -3.79 9.83 4.07
N SER A 33 -4.48 9.89 5.21
CA SER A 33 -3.82 9.71 6.50
C SER A 33 -3.45 8.24 6.72
N ALA A 34 -2.54 7.97 7.67
CA ALA A 34 -2.22 6.60 8.05
C ALA A 34 -3.44 5.84 8.58
N GLU A 35 -4.35 6.54 9.26
CA GLU A 35 -5.62 5.97 9.75
C GLU A 35 -6.54 5.57 8.58
N ASP A 36 -6.58 6.35 7.50
CA ASP A 36 -7.39 6.03 6.32
C ASP A 36 -6.86 4.78 5.62
N VAL A 37 -5.54 4.64 5.50
CA VAL A 37 -4.91 3.43 4.95
C VAL A 37 -5.23 2.21 5.80
N TYR A 38 -5.21 2.34 7.13
CA TYR A 38 -5.54 1.25 8.03
C TYR A 38 -7.01 0.82 7.93
N LYS A 39 -7.95 1.78 7.87
CA LYS A 39 -9.37 1.49 7.66
C LYS A 39 -9.63 0.78 6.33
N GLU A 40 -8.92 1.16 5.28
CA GLU A 40 -9.03 0.50 3.98
C GLU A 40 -8.52 -0.96 4.04
N LEU A 41 -7.39 -1.21 4.72
CA LEU A 41 -6.91 -2.58 4.96
C LEU A 41 -7.94 -3.45 5.68
N LEU A 42 -8.56 -2.93 6.74
CA LEU A 42 -9.63 -3.62 7.47
C LEU A 42 -10.85 -3.88 6.58
N SER A 43 -11.26 -2.90 5.77
CA SER A 43 -12.37 -3.02 4.83
C SER A 43 -12.16 -4.14 3.80
N ARG A 44 -10.91 -4.33 3.37
CA ARG A 44 -10.49 -5.39 2.44
C ARG A 44 -10.27 -6.75 3.10
N GLY A 45 -10.25 -6.82 4.44
CA GLY A 45 -9.87 -8.04 5.18
C GLY A 45 -8.40 -8.42 4.99
N GLU A 46 -7.55 -7.40 4.81
CA GLU A 46 -6.14 -7.54 4.45
C GLU A 46 -5.18 -7.08 5.55
N ASP A 47 -5.67 -6.88 6.78
CA ASP A 47 -4.85 -6.53 7.95
C ASP A 47 -3.87 -7.64 8.37
#